data_AF-A0A1H1KGJ0-F1
#
_entry.id   AF-A0A1H1KGJ0-F1
#
_cell.length_a   1.000
_cell.length_b   1.000
_cell.length_c   1.000
_cell.angle_alpha   90.00
_cell.angle_beta   90.00
_cell.angle_gamma   90.00
#
_symmetry.space_group_name_H-M   'P 1'
#
loop_
_entity.id
_entity.type
_entity.pdbx_description
1 polymer ?
#
loop_
_entity_poly.entity_id
_entity_poly.type
_entity_poly.pdbx_seq_one_letter_code
_entity_poly.pdbx_strand_id
1 'polypeptide(L)' 'MNYSGIDLHSNNSMVTVIDETDRIVAQRRLPNDLTKILDFLAPWKDGLAGVVVESTFYGRPGIMHGL' A
#
# COMPACT_ATOMS: atom_id res chain seq x y z
N MET A 1 16.31 -0.60 9.41
CA MET A 1 15.92 -1.30 8.17
C MET A 1 14.42 -1.25 8.13
N ASN A 2 13.86 -0.62 7.10
CA ASN A 2 12.47 -0.15 7.14
C ASN A 2 11.59 -1.06 6.31
N TYR A 3 10.33 -1.17 6.70
CA TYR A 3 9.32 -1.90 5.96
C TYR A 3 8.20 -0.97 5.59
N SER A 4 7.62 -1.14 4.41
CA SER A 4 6.40 -0.44 4.04
C SER A 4 5.23 -1.40 3.94
N GLY A 5 4.09 -0.99 4.49
CA GLY A 5 2.78 -1.60 4.22
C GLY A 5 1.92 -0.67 3.37
N ILE A 6 1.24 -1.22 2.37
CA ILE A 6 0.23 -0.53 1.56
C ILE A 6 -1.10 -1.27 1.73
N ASP A 7 -2.02 -0.62 2.43
CA ASP A 7 -3.41 -1.05 2.63
C ASP A 7 -4.28 -0.44 1.53
N LEU A 8 -4.96 -1.27 0.75
CA LEU A 8 -5.60 -0.88 -0.50
C LEU A 8 -7.09 -0.63 -0.30
N HIS A 9 -7.58 0.50 -0.82
CA HIS A 9 -8.99 0.81 -0.93
C HIS A 9 -9.35 1.13 -2.39
N SER A 10 -10.64 1.21 -2.68
CA SER A 10 -11.14 1.38 -4.07
C SER A 10 -10.63 2.62 -4.79
N ASN A 11 -10.36 3.72 -4.07
CA ASN A 11 -9.94 4.99 -4.66
C ASN A 11 -8.67 5.59 -4.02
N ASN A 12 -8.10 4.91 -3.03
CA ASN A 12 -6.90 5.36 -2.32
C ASN A 12 -6.20 4.18 -1.65
N SER A 13 -5.01 4.43 -1.14
CA SER A 13 -4.26 3.49 -0.32
C SER A 13 -3.69 4.18 0.90
N MET A 14 -3.65 3.49 2.03
CA MET A 14 -2.87 3.94 3.18
C MET A 14 -1.46 3.35 3.07
N VAL A 15 -0.45 4.22 2.91
CA VAL A 15 0.96 3.83 2.87
C VAL A 15 1.60 4.13 4.20
N THR A 16 2.20 3.13 4.84
CA THR A 16 2.85 3.23 6.15
C THR A 16 4.27 2.72 6.05
N VAL A 17 5.23 3.44 6.62
CA VAL A 17 6.62 3.02 6.79
C VAL A 17 6.89 2.81 8.27
N ILE A 18 7.45 1.65 8.61
CA ILE A 18 7.88 1.30 9.97
C ILE A 18 9.39 1.06 10.02
N ASP A 19 10.00 1.32 11.17
CA ASP A 19 11.37 0.91 11.48
C ASP A 19 11.43 -0.53 12.03
N GLU A 20 12.64 -1.02 12.31
CA GLU A 20 12.87 -2.36 12.86
C GLU A 20 12.36 -2.58 14.29
N THR A 21 11.89 -1.52 14.95
CA THR A 21 11.31 -1.56 16.30
C THR A 21 9.79 -1.39 16.28
N ASP A 22 9.18 -1.66 15.13
CA ASP A 22 7.74 -1.55 14.87
C ASP A 22 7.17 -0.12 15.06
N ARG A 23 8.02 0.92 14.99
CA ARG A 23 7.55 2.31 15.09
C ARG A 23 7.18 2.85 13.73
N ILE A 24 6.02 3.51 13.65
CA ILE A 24 5.60 4.26 12.47
C ILE A 24 6.48 5.50 12.34
N VAL A 25 7.27 5.56 11.27
CA VAL A 25 8.11 6.72 10.94
C VAL A 25 7.47 7.62 9.88
N ALA A 26 6.53 7.08 9.11
CA ALA A 26 5.68 7.85 8.22
C ALA A 26 4.39 7.11 7.89
N GLN A 27 3.30 7.86 7.72
CA GLN A 27 2.03 7.33 7.26
C GLN A 27 1.27 8.38 6.48
N ARG A 28 0.69 8.00 5.34
CA ARG A 28 -0.14 8.90 4.54
C ARG A 28 -1.15 8.12 3.71
N ARG A 29 -2.38 8.64 3.66
CA ARG A 29 -3.38 8.24 2.66
C ARG A 29 -3.07 8.92 1.34
N LEU A 30 -2.87 8.14 0.29
CA LEU A 30 -2.54 8.60 -1.06
C LEU A 30 -3.59 8.08 -2.05
N PRO A 31 -3.87 8.80 -3.14
CA PRO A 31 -4.66 8.22 -4.23
C PRO A 31 -3.93 6.99 -4.80
N ASN A 32 -4.66 6.13 -5.52
CA ASN A 32 -4.11 4.98 -6.25
C ASN A 32 -3.30 5.45 -7.48
N ASP A 33 -2.23 6.19 -7.22
CA ASP A 33 -1.32 6.83 -8.17
C ASP A 33 0.11 6.42 -7.79
N LEU A 34 0.75 5.66 -8.68
CA LEU A 34 2.07 5.11 -8.41
C LEU A 34 3.14 6.19 -8.22
N THR A 35 3.05 7.30 -8.94
CA THR A 35 4.02 8.41 -8.82
C THR A 35 3.98 8.98 -7.42
N LYS A 36 2.79 9.26 -6.91
CA LYS A 36 2.62 9.80 -5.55
C LYS A 36 3.06 8.84 -4.46
N ILE A 37 2.85 7.53 -4.67
CA ILE A 37 3.30 6.49 -3.74
C ILE A 37 4.84 6.41 -3.74
N LEU A 38 5.48 6.43 -4.91
CA LEU A 38 6.94 6.40 -5.02
C LEU A 38 7.58 7.67 -4.45
N ASP A 39 7.02 8.85 -4.72
CA ASP A 39 7.49 10.12 -4.17
C ASP A 39 7.41 10.13 -2.64
N PHE A 40 6.34 9.55 -2.09
CA PHE A 40 6.22 9.37 -0.65
C PHE A 40 7.27 8.42 -0.10
N LEU A 41 7.55 7.29 -0.76
CA LEU A 41 8.52 6.29 -0.30
C LEU A 41 9.99 6.67 -0.56
N ALA A 42 10.25 7.65 -1.42
CA ALA A 42 11.60 8.06 -1.83
C ALA A 42 12.58 8.31 -0.67
N PRO A 43 12.19 8.96 0.45
CA PRO A 43 13.10 9.21 1.57
C PRO A 43 13.63 7.93 2.25
N TRP A 44 12.95 6.80 2.11
CA TRP A 44 13.32 5.53 2.74
C TRP A 44 13.87 4.50 1.75
N LYS A 45 14.00 4.85 0.47
CA LYS A 45 14.38 3.91 -0.61
C LYS A 45 15.61 3.07 -0.29
N ASP A 46 16.68 3.68 0.20
CA ASP A 46 17.95 2.99 0.47
C ASP A 46 17.90 2.11 1.73
N GLY A 47 16.98 2.40 2.64
CA GLY A 47 16.80 1.66 3.90
C GLY A 47 15.64 0.66 3.88
N LEU A 48 14.85 0.63 2.81
CA LEU A 48 13.64 -0.19 2.72
C LEU A 48 14.00 -1.64 2.37
N ALA A 49 13.67 -2.57 3.27
CA ALA A 49 13.82 -4.00 3.03
C ALA A 49 12.79 -4.54 2.04
N GLY A 50 11.59 -3.95 2.03
CA GLY A 50 10.50 -4.40 1.18
C GLY A 50 9.22 -3.60 1.40
N VAL A 51 8.34 -3.70 0.41
CA VAL A 51 6.97 -3.17 0.45
C VAL A 51 6.02 -4.35 0.40
N VAL A 52 5.16 -4.46 1.41
CA VAL A 52 4.04 -5.41 1.42
C VAL A 52 2.80 -4.66 0.97
N VAL A 53 2.09 -5.21 0.00
CA VAL A 53 0.84 -4.65 -0.52
C VAL A 53 -0.29 -5.60 -0.17
N GLU A 54 -1.35 -5.09 0.45
CA GLU A 54 -2.56 -5.86 0.74
C GLU A 54 -3.15 -6.38 -0.57
N SER A 55 -3.41 -7.68 -0.65
CA SER A 55 -4.16 -8.25 -1.76
C SER A 55 -5.64 -7.91 -1.61
N THR A 56 -6.25 -7.31 -2.62
CA THR A 56 -7.71 -7.15 -2.65
C THR A 56 -8.36 -8.34 -3.37
N PHE A 57 -9.43 -8.90 -2.78
CA PHE A 57 -10.26 -9.91 -3.43
C PHE A 57 -11.58 -9.27 -3.86
N TYR A 58 -11.72 -8.99 -5.16
CA TYR A 58 -13.01 -8.64 -5.75
C TYR A 58 -13.76 -9.91 -6.15
N GLY A 59 -14.30 -10.63 -5.16
CA GLY A 59 -15.30 -11.65 -5.44
C GLY A 59 -16.56 -11.00 -5.99
N ARG A 60 -16.87 -11.19 -7.28
CA ARG A 60 -18.26 -11.07 -7.76
C ARG A 60 -18.89 -12.46 -7.79
N PRO A 61 -19.49 -12.96 -6.70
CA PRO A 61 -20.43 -14.06 -6.82
C PRO A 61 -21.72 -13.49 -7.42
N GLY A 62 -21.84 -13.46 -8.75
CA GLY A 62 -23.12 -13.14 -9.38
C GLY A 62 -23.12 -12.27 -10.63
N ILE A 63 -22.18 -12.46 -11.56
CA ILE A 63 -22.60 -12.36 -12.97
C ILE A 63 -23.45 -13.60 -13.24
N MET A 64 -24.71 -13.59 -12.79
CA MET A 64 -25.76 -14.40 -13.41
C MET A 64 -26.06 -13.72 -14.75
N HIS A 65 -25.25 -14.03 -15.76
CA HIS A 65 -25.56 -13.76 -17.15
C HIS A 65 -25.67 -15.10 -17.85
N GLY A 66 -26.91 -15.47 -18.19
CA GLY A 66 -27.23 -16.68 -18.91
C GLY A 66 -28.67 -17.09 -18.60
N LEU A 67 -29.52 -16.90 -19.61
CA LEU A 67 -30.62 -17.78 -20.01
C LEU A 67 -30.83 -19.05 -19.18
#